data_AF-A0A2N9LVQ7-F1
#
_entry.id   AF-A0A2N9LVQ7-F1
#
_cell.length_a   1.000
_cell.length_b   1.000
_cell.length_c   1.000
_cell.angle_alpha   90.00
_cell.angle_beta   90.00
_cell.angle_gamma   90.00
#
_symmetry.space_group_name_H-M   'P 1'
#
loop_
_entity.id
_entity.type
_entity.pdbx_description
1 polymer ?
#
loop_
_entity_poly.entity_id
_entity_poly.type
_entity_poly.pdbx_seq_one_letter_code
_entity_poly.pdbx_strand_id
1 'polypeptide(L)'
;MIANKTLKLSLKSLRDFAKKRLPDQTLIELDARDECPIEIVRHMCSPDKLGIQLLFIPEEFGGFGGGAFDVYLVCEEMARIDLGVATSVLATFLGSDPITMGATPEQKKLWLTRIAEEGILFAYGATEPDAGSDLAALQTTADRVMEDDRIVGYKINGSKQWISNGGIADAYTILANTPAGPSWFGPPVRAGSWWKRARRVSATTSPRTSTASAPATPPPLR
;
A
#
# COMPACT_ATOMS: atom_id res chain seq x y z
N MET A 1 -17.44 -19.88 3.94
CA MET A 1 -18.19 -18.61 4.09
C MET A 1 -18.06 -18.21 5.54
N ILE A 2 -17.48 -17.05 5.82
CA ILE A 2 -17.48 -16.49 7.17
C ILE A 2 -18.91 -16.57 7.71
N ALA A 3 -19.09 -17.05 8.94
CA ALA A 3 -20.39 -17.03 9.58
C ALA A 3 -20.91 -15.59 9.56
N ASN A 4 -22.06 -15.35 8.92
CA ASN A 4 -22.70 -14.03 8.70
C ASN A 4 -22.61 -13.06 9.90
N LYS A 5 -22.53 -13.62 11.13
CA LYS A 5 -22.26 -12.92 12.37
C LYS A 5 -20.93 -12.16 12.43
N THR A 6 -19.79 -12.74 12.04
CA THR A 6 -18.47 -12.09 12.13
C THR A 6 -18.41 -10.86 11.25
N LEU A 7 -18.85 -10.97 9.98
CA LEU A 7 -18.92 -9.81 9.08
C LEU A 7 -19.81 -8.69 9.65
N LYS A 8 -21.01 -9.03 10.14
CA LYS A 8 -21.92 -8.05 10.74
C LYS A 8 -21.28 -7.34 11.95
N LEU A 9 -20.56 -8.08 12.79
CA LEU A 9 -19.85 -7.51 13.93
C LEU A 9 -18.72 -6.59 13.48
N SER A 10 -17.91 -7.00 12.49
CA SER A 10 -16.82 -6.18 11.96
C SER A 10 -17.33 -4.87 11.35
N LEU A 11 -18.39 -4.92 10.53
CA LEU A 11 -19.01 -3.72 9.96
C LEU A 11 -19.57 -2.79 11.04
N LYS A 12 -20.19 -3.36 12.08
CA LYS A 12 -20.66 -2.56 13.22
C LYS A 12 -19.49 -1.92 13.98
N SER A 13 -18.44 -2.68 14.28
CA SER A 13 -17.24 -2.17 14.96
C SER A 13 -16.55 -1.07 14.16
N LEU A 14 -16.47 -1.22 12.84
CA LEU A 14 -15.93 -0.21 11.94
C LEU A 14 -16.73 1.10 12.01
N ARG A 15 -18.07 1.03 11.95
CA ARG A 15 -18.95 2.21 12.11
C ARG A 15 -18.79 2.88 13.47
N ASP A 16 -18.77 2.08 14.53
CA ASP A 16 -18.64 2.60 15.90
C ASP A 16 -17.25 3.22 16.14
N PHE A 17 -16.21 2.66 15.52
CA PHE A 17 -14.86 3.22 15.51
C PHE A 17 -14.83 4.56 14.79
N ALA A 18 -15.37 4.62 13.57
CA ALA A 18 -15.40 5.84 12.75
C ALA A 18 -16.15 6.97 13.45
N LYS A 19 -17.34 6.71 14.00
CA LYS A 19 -18.10 7.72 14.77
C LYS A 19 -17.32 8.33 15.94
N LYS A 20 -16.38 7.58 16.53
CA LYS A 20 -15.59 8.03 17.69
C LYS A 20 -14.28 8.70 17.30
N ARG A 21 -13.65 8.27 16.20
CA ARG A 21 -12.27 8.63 15.84
C ARG A 21 -12.15 9.45 14.58
N LEU A 22 -13.15 9.39 13.70
CA LEU A 22 -13.22 10.04 12.40
C LEU A 22 -14.57 10.77 12.26
N PRO A 23 -14.93 11.71 13.17
CA PRO A 23 -16.11 12.53 12.94
C PRO A 23 -15.90 13.42 11.70
N ASP A 24 -16.99 13.78 11.02
CA ASP A 24 -16.96 14.51 9.74
C ASP A 24 -16.07 15.75 9.77
N GLN A 25 -16.09 16.51 10.87
CA GLN A 25 -15.25 17.70 11.03
C GLN A 25 -13.74 17.36 10.97
N THR A 26 -13.32 16.27 11.61
CA THR A 26 -11.92 15.82 11.56
C THR A 26 -11.54 15.38 10.15
N LEU A 27 -12.43 14.67 9.45
CA LEU A 27 -12.19 14.25 8.07
C LEU A 27 -12.02 15.45 7.14
N ILE A 28 -12.89 16.46 7.25
CA ILE A 28 -12.79 17.72 6.50
C ILE A 28 -11.46 18.44 6.77
N GLU A 29 -11.02 18.49 8.03
CA GLU A 29 -9.75 19.13 8.41
C GLU A 29 -8.51 18.36 7.94
N LEU A 30 -8.59 17.03 7.85
CA LEU A 30 -7.52 16.20 7.30
C LEU A 30 -7.41 16.39 5.79
N ASP A 31 -8.55 16.36 5.09
CA ASP A 31 -8.62 16.57 3.63
C ASP A 31 -8.09 17.96 3.25
N ALA A 32 -8.55 19.03 3.93
CA ALA A 32 -8.09 20.40 3.67
C ALA A 32 -6.58 20.62 3.90
N ARG A 33 -5.92 19.73 4.65
CA ARG A 33 -4.48 19.80 4.99
C ARG A 33 -3.65 18.75 4.24
N ASP A 34 -4.25 17.97 3.34
CA ASP A 34 -3.61 16.85 2.64
C ASP A 34 -2.94 15.86 3.62
N GLU A 35 -3.52 15.64 4.80
CA GLU A 35 -2.91 14.86 5.88
C GLU A 35 -3.54 13.46 6.00
N CYS A 36 -2.72 12.42 5.84
CA CYS A 36 -3.12 11.05 6.15
C CYS A 36 -3.08 10.82 7.67
N PRO A 37 -4.18 10.38 8.32
CA PRO A 37 -4.17 10.10 9.75
C PRO A 37 -3.54 8.72 10.04
N ILE A 38 -2.20 8.63 9.90
CA ILE A 38 -1.43 7.37 9.98
C ILE A 38 -1.73 6.57 11.24
N GLU A 39 -1.80 7.23 12.39
CA GLU A 39 -2.08 6.56 13.68
C GLU A 39 -3.48 5.96 13.71
N ILE A 40 -4.47 6.58 13.05
CA ILE A 40 -5.82 6.03 12.93
C ILE A 40 -5.80 4.81 12.00
N VAL A 41 -5.12 4.89 10.86
CA VAL A 41 -4.95 3.75 9.94
C VAL A 41 -4.30 2.57 10.66
N ARG A 42 -3.21 2.80 11.40
CA ARG A 42 -2.54 1.75 12.18
C ARG A 42 -3.46 1.18 13.26
N HIS A 43 -4.26 2.00 13.93
CA HIS A 43 -5.26 1.55 14.88
C HIS A 43 -6.31 0.65 14.22
N MET A 44 -6.80 1.02 13.04
CA MET A 44 -7.75 0.20 12.27
C MET A 44 -7.16 -1.17 11.94
N CYS A 45 -5.87 -1.20 11.57
CA CYS A 45 -5.12 -2.40 11.22
C CYS A 45 -4.50 -3.15 12.42
N SER A 46 -4.75 -2.72 13.67
CA SER A 46 -4.18 -3.39 14.85
C SER A 46 -5.13 -4.49 15.35
N PRO A 47 -4.70 -5.76 15.46
CA PRO A 47 -5.57 -6.88 15.82
C PRO A 47 -6.11 -6.81 17.26
N ASP A 48 -5.38 -6.16 18.17
CA ASP A 48 -5.81 -5.90 19.55
C ASP A 48 -6.73 -4.66 19.67
N LYS A 49 -6.99 -3.98 18.56
CA LYS A 49 -7.87 -2.81 18.51
C LYS A 49 -9.10 -3.07 17.65
N LEU A 50 -9.08 -2.68 16.37
CA LEU A 50 -10.20 -2.91 15.45
C LEU A 50 -10.03 -4.21 14.67
N GLY A 51 -8.81 -4.53 14.24
CA GLY A 51 -8.51 -5.78 13.54
C GLY A 51 -9.17 -5.90 12.16
N ILE A 52 -9.44 -4.79 11.46
CA ILE A 52 -10.18 -4.84 10.17
C ILE A 52 -9.43 -5.65 9.11
N GLN A 53 -8.10 -5.66 9.18
CA GLN A 53 -7.23 -6.40 8.26
C GLN A 53 -7.44 -7.91 8.33
N LEU A 54 -7.92 -8.44 9.45
CA LEU A 54 -8.11 -9.87 9.63
C LEU A 54 -9.14 -10.44 8.65
N LEU A 55 -10.12 -9.65 8.20
CA LEU A 55 -11.08 -10.09 7.17
C LEU A 55 -10.44 -10.37 5.81
N PHE A 56 -9.30 -9.75 5.52
CA PHE A 56 -8.61 -9.86 4.23
C PHE A 56 -7.54 -10.95 4.22
N ILE A 57 -7.22 -11.54 5.38
CA ILE A 57 -6.18 -12.55 5.53
C ILE A 57 -6.81 -13.95 5.66
N PRO A 58 -6.31 -14.97 4.95
CA PRO A 58 -6.74 -16.36 5.13
C PRO A 58 -6.56 -16.87 6.56
N GLU A 59 -7.40 -17.81 6.98
CA GLU A 59 -7.37 -18.40 8.33
C GLU A 59 -6.02 -19.07 8.65
N GLU A 60 -5.37 -19.69 7.67
CA GLU A 60 -4.06 -20.34 7.84
C GLU A 60 -2.92 -19.36 8.24
N PHE A 61 -3.13 -18.06 8.03
CA PHE A 61 -2.20 -17.00 8.41
C PHE A 61 -2.70 -16.17 9.60
N GLY A 62 -3.77 -16.60 10.27
CA GLY A 62 -4.32 -15.94 11.48
C GLY A 62 -5.43 -14.92 11.20
N GLY A 63 -5.96 -14.87 9.97
CA GLY A 63 -7.11 -14.02 9.65
C GLY A 63 -8.47 -14.72 9.81
N PHE A 64 -9.51 -14.07 9.31
CA PHE A 64 -10.89 -14.58 9.29
C PHE A 64 -11.31 -15.17 7.95
N GLY A 65 -10.48 -15.08 6.91
CA GLY A 65 -10.73 -15.72 5.61
C GLY A 65 -11.97 -15.19 4.88
N GLY A 66 -12.12 -13.86 4.78
CA GLY A 66 -13.26 -13.23 4.11
C GLY A 66 -13.34 -13.58 2.63
N GLY A 67 -14.54 -13.92 2.17
CA GLY A 67 -14.79 -14.10 0.75
C GLY A 67 -14.86 -12.76 0.02
N ALA A 68 -14.90 -12.80 -1.32
CA ALA A 68 -14.98 -11.61 -2.15
C ALA A 68 -16.16 -10.68 -1.78
N PHE A 69 -17.31 -11.25 -1.42
CA PHE A 69 -18.48 -10.48 -0.99
C PHE A 69 -18.31 -9.82 0.39
N ASP A 70 -17.65 -10.52 1.32
CA ASP A 70 -17.36 -9.98 2.65
C ASP A 70 -16.40 -8.79 2.54
N VAL A 71 -15.35 -8.96 1.73
CA VAL A 71 -14.36 -7.92 1.40
C VAL A 71 -15.04 -6.72 0.73
N TYR A 72 -15.90 -6.96 -0.27
CA TYR A 72 -16.67 -5.91 -0.93
C TYR A 72 -17.44 -5.03 0.07
N LEU A 73 -18.18 -5.64 1.01
CA LEU A 73 -18.97 -4.89 1.98
C LEU A 73 -18.10 -4.06 2.94
N VAL A 74 -16.94 -4.58 3.33
CA VAL A 74 -15.99 -3.83 4.17
C VAL A 74 -15.37 -2.67 3.41
N CYS A 75 -14.99 -2.87 2.15
CA CYS A 75 -14.49 -1.81 1.28
C CYS A 75 -15.54 -0.69 1.11
N GLU A 76 -16.80 -1.06 0.83
CA GLU A 76 -17.90 -0.11 0.70
C GLU A 76 -18.11 0.70 1.99
N GLU A 77 -18.09 0.03 3.14
CA GLU A 77 -18.28 0.70 4.43
C GLU A 77 -17.13 1.65 4.77
N MET A 78 -15.87 1.26 4.52
CA MET A 78 -14.72 2.15 4.71
C MET A 78 -14.79 3.35 3.78
N ALA A 79 -15.13 3.15 2.50
CA ALA A 79 -15.26 4.22 1.52
C ALA A 79 -16.39 5.21 1.86
N ARG A 80 -17.46 4.74 2.54
CA ARG A 80 -18.51 5.62 3.06
C ARG A 80 -18.03 6.50 4.21
N ILE A 81 -17.04 6.05 4.97
CA ILE A 81 -16.43 6.84 6.05
C ILE A 81 -15.51 7.90 5.45
N ASP A 82 -14.48 7.47 4.71
CA ASP A 82 -13.53 8.35 4.04
C ASP A 82 -12.70 7.57 3.01
N LEU A 83 -12.52 8.14 1.81
CA LEU A 83 -11.79 7.48 0.72
C LEU A 83 -10.28 7.44 0.97
N GLY A 84 -9.69 8.44 1.63
CA GLY A 84 -8.26 8.48 1.93
C GLY A 84 -7.85 7.40 2.94
N VAL A 85 -8.59 7.31 4.05
CA VAL A 85 -8.45 6.28 5.09
C VAL A 85 -8.69 4.89 4.50
N ALA A 86 -9.77 4.71 3.73
CA ALA A 86 -10.06 3.45 3.07
C ALA A 86 -8.92 3.03 2.12
N THR A 87 -8.43 3.95 1.30
CA THR A 87 -7.32 3.70 0.37
C THR A 87 -6.06 3.28 1.12
N SER A 88 -5.74 3.91 2.25
CA SER A 88 -4.55 3.57 3.03
C SER A 88 -4.64 2.15 3.63
N VAL A 89 -5.80 1.76 4.17
CA VAL A 89 -6.02 0.40 4.66
C VAL A 89 -5.95 -0.60 3.50
N LEU A 90 -6.68 -0.35 2.41
CA LEU A 90 -6.80 -1.27 1.28
C LEU A 90 -5.53 -1.42 0.45
N ALA A 91 -4.69 -0.37 0.39
CA ALA A 91 -3.39 -0.42 -0.27
C ALA A 91 -2.46 -1.48 0.35
N THR A 92 -2.67 -1.87 1.61
CA THR A 92 -1.94 -2.98 2.22
C THR A 92 -2.23 -4.30 1.51
N PHE A 93 -3.49 -4.56 1.16
CA PHE A 93 -3.87 -5.81 0.51
C PHE A 93 -3.40 -5.84 -0.94
N LEU A 94 -3.58 -4.73 -1.68
CA LEU A 94 -3.00 -4.57 -3.02
C LEU A 94 -1.47 -4.74 -2.99
N GLY A 95 -0.79 -4.12 -2.02
CA GLY A 95 0.66 -4.23 -1.85
C GLY A 95 1.12 -5.64 -1.47
N SER A 96 0.28 -6.43 -0.80
CA SER A 96 0.57 -7.82 -0.45
C SER A 96 0.22 -8.84 -1.53
N ASP A 97 -0.61 -8.50 -2.52
CA ASP A 97 -1.07 -9.41 -3.57
C ASP A 97 0.06 -10.16 -4.31
N PRO A 98 1.19 -9.51 -4.68
CA PRO A 98 2.31 -10.24 -5.27
C PRO A 98 2.85 -11.37 -4.38
N ILE A 99 2.78 -11.20 -3.05
CA ILE A 99 3.16 -12.24 -2.10
C ILE A 99 2.08 -13.33 -2.07
N THR A 100 0.82 -12.94 -1.90
CA THR A 100 -0.33 -13.85 -1.84
C THR A 100 -0.36 -14.79 -3.05
N MET A 101 -0.07 -14.26 -4.24
CA MET A 101 -0.17 -15.01 -5.49
C MET A 101 1.12 -15.73 -5.86
N GLY A 102 2.28 -15.05 -5.79
CA GLY A 102 3.50 -15.50 -6.45
C GLY A 102 4.67 -15.91 -5.55
N ALA A 103 4.58 -15.71 -4.23
CA ALA A 103 5.70 -15.97 -3.32
C ALA A 103 5.82 -17.44 -2.89
N THR A 104 6.97 -17.80 -2.29
CA THR A 104 7.15 -19.14 -1.70
C THR A 104 6.25 -19.33 -0.47
N PRO A 105 5.96 -20.58 -0.05
CA PRO A 105 5.18 -20.84 1.17
C PRO A 105 5.75 -20.14 2.41
N GLU A 106 7.07 -20.07 2.55
CA GLU A 106 7.75 -19.43 3.68
C GLU A 106 7.54 -17.90 3.66
N GLN A 107 7.60 -17.29 2.48
CA GLN A 107 7.33 -15.86 2.30
C GLN A 107 5.86 -15.53 2.57
N LYS A 108 4.93 -16.33 2.05
CA LYS A 108 3.49 -16.17 2.32
C LYS A 108 3.20 -16.25 3.81
N LYS A 109 3.68 -17.31 4.45
CA LYS A 109 3.52 -17.51 5.89
C LYS A 109 4.08 -16.34 6.68
N LEU A 110 5.32 -15.91 6.41
CA LEU A 110 5.91 -14.80 7.13
C LEU A 110 5.09 -13.51 6.96
N TRP A 111 4.85 -13.07 5.73
CA TRP A 111 4.32 -11.73 5.51
C TRP A 111 2.82 -11.61 5.76
N LEU A 112 2.04 -12.63 5.42
CA LEU A 112 0.59 -12.61 5.68
C LEU A 112 0.29 -12.73 7.18
N THR A 113 1.06 -13.54 7.92
CA THR A 113 0.95 -13.59 9.39
C THR A 113 1.32 -12.25 10.03
N ARG A 114 2.37 -11.57 9.53
CA ARG A 114 2.70 -10.23 10.05
C ARG A 114 1.62 -9.19 9.76
N ILE A 115 0.95 -9.24 8.60
CA ILE A 115 -0.21 -8.37 8.35
C ILE A 115 -1.31 -8.66 9.38
N ALA A 116 -1.61 -9.93 9.64
CA ALA A 116 -2.64 -10.30 10.60
C ALA A 116 -2.28 -9.88 12.05
N GLU A 117 -1.11 -10.27 12.53
CA GLU A 117 -0.71 -10.18 13.95
C GLU A 117 -0.07 -8.84 14.34
N GLU A 118 0.65 -8.20 13.42
CA GLU A 118 1.35 -6.94 13.69
C GLU A 118 0.65 -5.72 13.07
N GLY A 119 -0.28 -5.92 12.13
CA GLY A 119 -0.95 -4.82 11.44
C GLY A 119 -0.04 -4.01 10.53
N ILE A 120 1.04 -4.62 10.00
CA ILE A 120 1.98 -3.92 9.13
C ILE A 120 1.32 -3.43 7.84
N LEU A 121 1.76 -2.26 7.38
CA LEU A 121 1.25 -1.65 6.16
C LEU A 121 2.14 -2.00 4.96
N PHE A 122 1.49 -2.20 3.82
CA PHE A 122 2.16 -2.45 2.53
C PHE A 122 1.90 -1.33 1.53
N ALA A 123 2.83 -1.20 0.58
CA ALA A 123 2.73 -0.35 -0.60
C ALA A 123 3.02 -1.15 -1.88
N TYR A 124 2.36 -0.75 -2.98
CA TYR A 124 2.39 -1.44 -4.27
C TYR A 124 3.13 -0.60 -5.33
N GLY A 125 4.41 -0.87 -5.54
CA GLY A 125 5.30 -0.13 -6.44
C GLY A 125 5.25 -0.62 -7.88
N ALA A 126 4.15 -0.34 -8.60
CA ALA A 126 4.03 -0.63 -10.03
C ALA A 126 4.32 0.60 -10.89
N THR A 127 3.46 1.61 -10.78
CA THR A 127 3.42 2.81 -11.63
C THR A 127 4.70 3.62 -11.58
N GLU A 128 5.12 4.09 -12.75
CA GLU A 128 6.29 4.97 -12.95
C GLU A 128 5.83 6.30 -13.59
N PRO A 129 6.67 7.35 -13.57
CA PRO A 129 6.31 8.63 -14.19
C PRO A 129 5.88 8.52 -15.66
N ASP A 130 6.57 7.65 -16.40
CA ASP A 130 6.35 7.46 -17.84
C ASP A 130 5.57 6.16 -18.16
N ALA A 131 5.15 5.39 -17.15
CA ALA A 131 4.47 4.11 -17.32
C ALA A 131 3.36 3.90 -16.26
N GLY A 132 2.12 4.23 -16.64
CA GLY A 132 0.91 4.03 -15.83
C GLY A 132 -0.05 3.02 -16.47
N SER A 133 -0.85 3.46 -17.44
CA SER A 133 -1.76 2.59 -18.18
C SER A 133 -1.02 1.56 -19.04
N ASP A 134 0.13 1.94 -19.60
CA ASP A 134 1.06 1.02 -20.26
C ASP A 134 2.13 0.53 -19.28
N LEU A 135 1.72 -0.38 -18.38
CA LEU A 135 2.62 -0.90 -17.36
C LEU A 135 3.77 -1.74 -17.95
N ALA A 136 3.62 -2.26 -19.18
CA ALA A 136 4.66 -3.06 -19.84
C ALA A 136 5.88 -2.20 -20.24
N ALA A 137 5.70 -0.89 -20.38
CA ALA A 137 6.77 0.06 -20.68
C ALA A 137 7.61 0.48 -19.45
N LEU A 138 7.43 -0.16 -18.29
CA LEU A 138 8.20 0.15 -17.08
C LEU A 138 9.72 0.11 -17.34
N GLN A 139 10.46 1.00 -16.68
CA GLN A 139 11.90 1.17 -16.83
C GLN A 139 12.69 0.77 -15.58
N THR A 140 12.03 0.59 -14.42
CA THR A 140 12.70 0.08 -13.23
C THR A 140 13.33 -1.27 -13.53
N THR A 141 14.62 -1.43 -13.25
CA THR A 141 15.37 -2.68 -13.46
C THR A 141 15.67 -3.39 -12.14
N ALA A 142 15.90 -4.70 -12.22
CA ALA A 142 16.39 -5.54 -11.15
C ALA A 142 17.56 -6.40 -11.64
N ASP A 143 18.77 -5.92 -11.39
CA ASP A 143 20.01 -6.58 -11.82
C ASP A 143 20.43 -7.63 -10.77
N ARG A 144 20.81 -8.82 -11.23
CA ARG A 144 21.29 -9.90 -10.34
C ARG A 144 22.58 -9.48 -9.65
N VAL A 145 22.66 -9.73 -8.34
CA VAL A 145 23.89 -9.63 -7.55
C VAL A 145 24.44 -11.04 -7.37
N MET A 146 25.68 -11.26 -7.79
CA MET A 146 26.33 -12.57 -7.85
C MET A 146 27.46 -12.68 -6.80
N GLU A 147 27.55 -13.80 -6.10
CA GLU A 147 28.73 -14.23 -5.33
C GLU A 147 28.99 -15.71 -5.65
N ASP A 148 30.23 -16.08 -6.00
CA ASP A 148 30.62 -17.45 -6.36
C ASP A 148 29.65 -18.15 -7.33
N ASP A 149 29.30 -17.46 -8.43
CA ASP A 149 28.34 -17.89 -9.46
C ASP A 149 26.90 -18.15 -8.97
N ARG A 150 26.56 -17.67 -7.77
CA ARG A 150 25.22 -17.77 -7.19
C ARG A 150 24.57 -16.41 -7.09
N ILE A 151 23.27 -16.36 -7.38
CA ILE A 151 22.47 -15.16 -7.15
C ILE A 151 22.28 -15.02 -5.63
N VAL A 152 22.85 -13.96 -5.05
CA VAL A 152 22.68 -13.61 -3.63
C VAL A 152 21.65 -12.51 -3.41
N GLY A 153 21.22 -11.85 -4.48
CA GLY A 153 20.17 -10.84 -4.43
C GLY A 153 19.95 -10.13 -5.75
N TYR A 154 19.21 -9.02 -5.67
CA TYR A 154 18.94 -8.14 -6.81
C TYR A 154 19.17 -6.69 -6.39
N LYS A 155 19.76 -5.90 -7.30
CA LYS A 155 19.85 -4.44 -7.20
C LYS A 155 18.71 -3.84 -8.01
N ILE A 156 17.76 -3.21 -7.32
CA ILE A 156 16.63 -2.54 -7.96
C ILE A 156 17.00 -1.08 -8.21
N ASN A 157 16.79 -0.59 -9.42
CA ASN A 157 17.04 0.81 -9.80
C ASN A 157 15.91 1.36 -10.66
N GLY A 158 15.31 2.47 -10.24
CA GLY A 158 14.19 3.10 -10.94
C GLY A 158 13.44 4.08 -10.05
N SER A 159 12.32 4.60 -10.56
CA SER A 159 11.44 5.52 -9.83
C SER A 159 9.99 5.08 -9.96
N LYS A 160 9.29 5.03 -8.83
CA LYS A 160 7.86 4.73 -8.76
C LYS A 160 7.08 5.99 -8.39
N GLN A 161 5.88 6.14 -8.92
CA GLN A 161 5.04 7.32 -8.71
C GLN A 161 3.59 6.92 -8.38
N TRP A 162 2.90 7.77 -7.61
CA TRP A 162 1.50 7.56 -7.20
C TRP A 162 1.29 6.32 -6.33
N ILE A 163 2.28 6.01 -5.49
CA ILE A 163 2.26 4.81 -4.64
C ILE A 163 1.54 5.13 -3.33
N SER A 164 0.29 4.69 -3.22
CA SER A 164 -0.45 4.72 -1.95
C SER A 164 0.34 4.03 -0.84
N ASN A 165 0.32 4.61 0.36
CA ASN A 165 1.18 4.27 1.49
C ASN A 165 2.69 4.44 1.28
N GLY A 166 3.14 5.01 0.16
CA GLY A 166 4.56 5.07 -0.19
C GLY A 166 5.46 5.77 0.85
N GLY A 167 4.90 6.66 1.68
CA GLY A 167 5.62 7.31 2.77
C GLY A 167 5.47 6.65 4.15
N ILE A 168 4.55 5.69 4.31
CA ILE A 168 4.12 5.18 5.63
C ILE A 168 4.20 3.65 5.76
N ALA A 169 4.37 2.94 4.64
CA ALA A 169 4.39 1.49 4.60
C ALA A 169 5.63 0.90 5.30
N ASP A 170 5.42 -0.24 5.94
CA ASP A 170 6.48 -1.04 6.58
C ASP A 170 7.20 -1.92 5.55
N ALA A 171 6.48 -2.33 4.51
CA ALA A 171 6.95 -3.18 3.42
C ALA A 171 6.46 -2.68 2.04
N TYR A 172 7.21 -3.01 1.00
CA TYR A 172 6.88 -2.67 -0.39
C TYR A 172 7.02 -3.92 -1.25
N THR A 173 6.10 -4.09 -2.19
CA THR A 173 6.32 -4.94 -3.36
C THR A 173 6.60 -4.04 -4.55
N ILE A 174 7.67 -4.32 -5.30
CA ILE A 174 8.13 -3.49 -6.41
C ILE A 174 8.15 -4.32 -7.69
N LEU A 175 7.51 -3.84 -8.76
CA LEU A 175 7.61 -4.41 -10.09
C LEU A 175 8.85 -3.85 -10.79
N ALA A 176 9.71 -4.74 -11.29
CA ALA A 176 10.92 -4.36 -12.00
C ALA A 176 11.25 -5.35 -13.12
N ASN A 177 11.91 -4.86 -14.17
CA ASN A 177 12.38 -5.66 -15.29
C ASN A 177 13.61 -6.48 -14.91
N THR A 178 13.60 -7.73 -15.34
CA THR A 178 14.76 -8.63 -15.32
C THR A 178 15.09 -9.06 -16.76
N PRO A 179 16.24 -9.72 -17.02
CA PRO A 179 16.51 -10.32 -18.32
C PRO A 179 15.46 -11.34 -18.79
N ALA A 180 14.67 -11.90 -17.87
CA ALA A 180 13.59 -12.85 -18.18
C ALA A 180 12.20 -12.18 -18.27
N GLY A 181 12.13 -10.85 -18.13
CA GLY A 181 10.89 -10.07 -18.13
C GLY A 181 10.56 -9.45 -16.76
N PRO A 182 9.43 -8.73 -16.66
CA PRO A 182 8.97 -8.11 -15.42
C PRO A 182 8.78 -9.13 -14.29
N SER A 183 9.18 -8.75 -13.08
CA SER A 183 9.06 -9.60 -11.89
C SER A 183 8.78 -8.75 -10.65
N TRP A 184 8.07 -9.34 -9.70
CA TRP A 184 7.79 -8.73 -8.40
C TRP A 184 8.88 -9.02 -7.38
N PHE A 185 9.32 -7.98 -6.70
CA PHE A 185 10.31 -8.04 -5.62
C PHE A 185 9.67 -7.58 -4.32
N GLY A 186 9.59 -8.49 -3.35
CA GLY A 186 9.07 -8.22 -2.02
C GLY A 186 10.18 -8.07 -0.97
N PRO A 187 9.82 -7.72 0.27
CA PRO A 187 10.77 -7.65 1.37
C PRO A 187 11.38 -9.03 1.69
N PRO A 188 12.65 -9.07 2.14
CA PRO A 188 13.38 -10.32 2.35
C PRO A 188 12.87 -11.10 3.59
N VAL A 189 12.90 -12.44 3.54
CA VAL A 189 12.49 -13.32 4.64
C VAL A 189 13.37 -13.14 5.90
N ARG A 190 14.62 -12.71 5.71
CA ARG A 190 15.55 -12.36 6.80
C ARG A 190 15.79 -10.86 6.78
N ALA A 191 15.59 -10.19 7.91
CA ALA A 191 15.90 -8.78 8.08
C ALA A 191 17.42 -8.55 7.99
N GLY A 192 17.93 -8.36 6.77
CA GLY A 192 19.27 -7.83 6.54
C GLY A 192 19.30 -6.31 6.67
N SER A 193 20.46 -5.75 7.03
CA SER A 193 20.74 -4.30 7.15
C SER A 193 20.42 -3.47 5.89
N TRP A 194 20.17 -4.13 4.75
CA TRP A 194 19.93 -3.53 3.45
C TRP A 194 18.57 -2.82 3.33
N TRP A 195 17.50 -3.34 3.95
CA TRP A 195 16.16 -2.74 3.82
C TRP A 195 16.07 -1.34 4.44
N LYS A 196 16.84 -1.08 5.51
CA LYS A 196 16.86 0.25 6.15
C LYS A 196 17.39 1.36 5.21
N ARG A 197 18.18 1.01 4.18
CA ARG A 197 18.72 1.97 3.19
C ARG A 197 17.75 2.27 2.04
N ALA A 198 16.77 1.39 1.76
CA ALA A 198 15.78 1.60 0.70
C ALA A 198 14.71 2.66 1.04
N ARG A 199 14.68 3.15 2.29
CA ARG A 199 13.73 4.18 2.77
C ARG A 199 13.91 5.58 2.17
N ARG A 200 14.87 5.80 1.27
CA ARG A 200 15.00 7.09 0.59
C ARG A 200 14.02 7.16 -0.60
N VAL A 201 12.73 6.94 -0.32
CA VAL A 201 11.64 7.35 -1.19
C VAL A 201 11.50 8.85 -0.98
N SER A 202 11.97 9.67 -1.93
CA SER A 202 11.60 11.08 -1.93
C SER A 202 10.12 11.14 -2.33
N ALA A 203 9.24 11.15 -1.34
CA ALA A 203 7.91 11.70 -1.52
C ALA A 203 8.07 13.21 -1.77
N THR A 204 8.45 13.60 -2.98
CA THR A 204 8.21 14.96 -3.45
C THR A 204 6.71 15.08 -3.64
N THR A 205 5.99 15.35 -2.55
CA THR A 205 4.79 16.18 -2.64
C THR A 205 5.27 17.48 -3.24
N SER A 206 4.93 17.75 -4.50
CA SER A 206 5.23 19.02 -5.15
C SER A 206 4.63 20.12 -4.27
N PRO A 207 5.43 20.97 -3.61
CA PRO A 207 4.90 22.17 -3.01
C PRO A 207 4.63 23.11 -4.17
N ARG A 208 3.36 23.42 -4.44
CA ARG A 208 3.02 24.65 -5.16
C ARG A 208 3.68 25.80 -4.41
N THR A 209 4.84 26.23 -4.89
CA THR A 209 5.41 27.53 -4.56
C THR A 209 5.42 28.35 -5.84
N SER A 210 4.76 29.48 -5.70
CA SER A 210 4.50 30.51 -6.68
C SER A 210 5.75 30.94 -7.45
N THR A 211 5.63 31.02 -8.77
CA THR A 211 6.20 32.15 -9.51
C THR A 211 5.08 32.79 -10.32
N ALA A 212 4.51 33.84 -9.74
CA ALA A 212 3.75 34.81 -10.51
C ALA A 212 4.77 35.58 -11.36
N SER A 213 4.67 35.44 -12.68
CA SER A 213 5.16 36.46 -13.60
C SER A 213 4.18 36.58 -14.77
N ALA A 214 3.48 37.70 -14.80
CA ALA A 214 2.97 38.36 -15.99
C ALA A 214 3.55 39.78 -15.93
N PRO A 215 3.82 40.49 -17.05
CA PRO A 215 3.17 40.32 -18.34
C PRO A 215 4.13 40.35 -19.57
N ALA A 216 3.67 39.79 -20.68
CA ALA A 216 4.06 40.27 -22.01
C ALA A 216 2.83 40.20 -22.93
N THR A 217 2.49 41.36 -23.48
CA THR A 217 1.40 41.66 -24.41
C THR A 217 1.34 40.69 -25.60
N PRO A 218 0.15 40.31 -26.10
CA PRO A 218 0.05 39.45 -27.29
C PRO A 218 0.34 40.27 -28.57
N PRO A 219 1.05 39.72 -29.57
CA PRO A 219 1.04 40.29 -30.91
C PRO A 219 -0.28 39.93 -31.63
N PRO A 220 -0.73 40.76 -32.60
CA PRO A 220 -2.02 40.58 -33.25
C PRO A 220 -2.03 39.46 -34.31
N LEU A 221 -3.26 39.01 -34.56
CA LEU A 221 -3.78 37.97 -35.43
C LEU A 221 -3.13 37.76 -36.81
N ARG A 222 -3.12 36.50 -37.26
CA ARG A 222 -3.87 36.03 -38.44
C ARG A 222 -4.51 34.68 -38.16
#